data_AF-A0A7L1G6R2-F1
#
_entry.id   AF-A0A7L1G6R2-F1
#
_cell.length_a   1.000
_cell.length_b   1.000
_cell.length_c   1.000
_cell.angle_alpha   90.00
_cell.angle_beta   90.00
_cell.angle_gamma   90.00
#
_symmetry.space_group_name_H-M   'P 1'
#
loop_
_entity.id
_entity.type
_entity.pdbx_description
1 polymer ?
#
loop_
_entity_poly.entity_id
_entity_poly.type
_entity_poly.pdbx_seq_one_letter_code
_entity_poly.pdbx_strand_id
1 'polypeptide(L)'
;FLQKWVNREISNFDYLIQLNTMAGRTYNDLAQYPVFPWILQDYTSEELDLNNPAVFRDLSKPIGVVNEKNAKAVKEKYENFEDPLGIIDKFHYGTHYSNAAGVMHYLIRVEPFTTLHIELQSGRFDCADRQFHSIPATWQALMDSPNDVKELIPEFFYFPEFLENQNGFNLGQLQISKEVVNDVVLPKWARSPEDFIYKHRKALESEYVSAHLHEWIDLIFGYKQRGPAAVEALNVFY
;
A
#
# COMPACT_ATOMS: atom_id res chain seq x y z
N PHE A 1 -16.64 2.22 18.53
CA PHE A 1 -16.03 2.92 17.39
C PHE A 1 -16.83 2.75 16.11
N LEU A 2 -17.26 1.54 15.73
CA LEU A 2 -18.13 1.33 14.56
C LEU A 2 -19.34 2.26 14.51
N GLN A 3 -20.16 2.33 15.57
CA GLN A 3 -21.34 3.23 15.58
C GLN A 3 -20.96 4.70 15.40
N LYS A 4 -19.84 5.14 16.01
CA LYS A 4 -19.33 6.51 15.86
C LYS A 4 -18.93 6.79 14.42
N TRP A 5 -18.26 5.85 13.77
CA TRP A 5 -17.86 5.96 12.37
C TRP A 5 -19.09 6.03 11.45
N VAL A 6 -20.05 5.12 11.63
CA VAL A 6 -21.34 5.12 10.89
C VAL A 6 -22.10 6.44 11.07
N ASN A 7 -22.08 7.00 12.28
CA ASN A 7 -22.70 8.29 12.59
C ASN A 7 -21.87 9.52 12.14
N ARG A 8 -20.69 9.32 11.51
CA ARG A 8 -19.73 10.37 11.14
C ARG A 8 -19.20 11.21 12.31
N GLU A 9 -19.19 10.63 13.50
CA GLU A 9 -18.57 11.22 14.69
C GLU A 9 -17.04 11.04 14.70
N ILE A 10 -16.52 10.12 13.89
CA ILE A 10 -15.08 9.93 13.64
C ILE A 10 -14.82 9.77 12.15
N SER A 11 -13.65 10.23 11.69
CA SER A 11 -13.24 10.15 10.29
C SER A 11 -12.92 8.71 9.85
N ASN A 12 -12.85 8.46 8.54
CA ASN A 12 -12.42 7.17 7.99
C ASN A 12 -11.00 6.84 8.47
N PHE A 13 -10.10 7.83 8.43
CA PHE A 13 -8.74 7.66 8.95
C PHE A 13 -8.70 7.30 10.43
N ASP A 14 -9.44 8.02 11.29
CA ASP A 14 -9.43 7.73 12.73
C ASP A 14 -9.98 6.34 12.99
N TYR A 15 -11.01 5.93 12.25
CA TYR A 15 -11.55 4.58 12.35
C TYR A 15 -10.52 3.51 11.94
N LEU A 16 -9.78 3.74 10.84
CA LEU A 16 -8.69 2.85 10.41
C LEU A 16 -7.56 2.78 11.44
N ILE A 17 -7.17 3.90 12.07
CA ILE A 17 -6.19 3.90 13.16
C ILE A 17 -6.68 3.03 14.31
N GLN A 18 -7.94 3.20 14.73
CA GLN A 18 -8.52 2.41 15.82
C GLN A 18 -8.58 0.91 15.47
N LEU A 19 -8.96 0.55 14.24
CA LEU A 19 -8.97 -0.85 13.78
C LEU A 19 -7.57 -1.46 13.81
N ASN A 20 -6.57 -0.75 13.29
CA ASN A 20 -5.18 -1.17 13.34
C ASN A 20 -4.72 -1.41 14.80
N THR A 21 -4.97 -0.44 15.69
CA THR A 21 -4.61 -0.57 17.11
C THR A 21 -5.31 -1.76 17.78
N MET A 22 -6.61 -1.96 17.52
CA MET A 22 -7.36 -3.10 18.08
C MET A 22 -6.90 -4.44 17.53
N ALA A 23 -6.39 -4.47 16.30
CA ALA A 23 -5.80 -5.65 15.68
C ALA A 23 -4.35 -5.93 16.17
N GLY A 24 -3.85 -5.16 17.14
CA GLY A 24 -2.51 -5.33 17.70
C GLY A 24 -1.39 -4.66 16.90
N ARG A 25 -1.73 -3.90 15.84
CA ARG A 25 -0.74 -3.20 15.02
C ARG A 25 -0.18 -1.97 15.74
N THR A 26 1.11 -1.72 15.57
CA THR A 26 1.85 -0.72 16.35
C THR A 26 3.03 -0.14 15.56
N TYR A 27 3.37 1.12 15.85
CA TYR A 27 4.56 1.77 15.30
C TYR A 27 5.87 1.24 15.91
N ASN A 28 5.80 0.52 17.03
CA ASN A 28 6.97 -0.03 17.72
C ASN A 28 7.51 -1.33 17.08
N ASP A 29 6.73 -1.97 16.21
CA ASP A 29 7.12 -3.20 15.52
C ASP A 29 6.78 -3.07 14.02
N LEU A 30 7.81 -2.93 13.20
CA LEU A 30 7.66 -2.76 11.75
C LEU A 30 7.02 -3.99 11.07
N ALA A 31 7.12 -5.18 11.67
CA ALA A 31 6.45 -6.37 11.13
C ALA A 31 4.93 -6.32 11.35
N GLN A 32 4.46 -5.52 12.31
CA GLN A 32 3.05 -5.32 12.66
C GLN A 32 2.63 -3.86 12.49
N TYR A 33 3.23 -3.16 11.55
CA TYR A 33 2.95 -1.76 11.31
C TYR A 33 1.49 -1.54 10.91
N PRO A 34 0.87 -0.38 11.25
CA PRO A 34 -0.47 -0.07 10.75
C PRO A 34 -0.54 -0.12 9.21
N VAL A 35 -1.66 -0.65 8.70
CA VAL A 35 -1.93 -0.81 7.26
C VAL A 35 -3.12 0.04 6.86
N PHE A 36 -3.01 0.71 5.71
CA PHE A 36 -4.03 1.54 5.09
C PHE A 36 -4.23 1.12 3.62
N PRO A 37 -5.44 1.28 3.06
CA PRO A 37 -5.68 0.95 1.66
C PRO A 37 -5.02 1.95 0.72
N TRP A 38 -4.56 1.47 -0.44
CA TRP A 38 -4.55 2.30 -1.64
C TRP A 38 -5.98 2.77 -1.96
N ILE A 39 -6.18 4.09 -2.03
CA ILE A 39 -7.49 4.71 -2.30
C ILE A 39 -7.66 5.08 -3.77
N LEU A 40 -6.63 5.69 -4.37
CA LEU A 40 -6.66 6.14 -5.75
C LEU A 40 -6.02 5.11 -6.66
N GLN A 41 -6.43 5.11 -7.92
CA GLN A 41 -5.79 4.38 -9.02
C GLN A 41 -5.33 5.28 -10.16
N ASP A 42 -5.68 6.57 -10.14
CA ASP A 42 -5.22 7.55 -11.12
C ASP A 42 -4.04 8.37 -10.58
N TYR A 43 -2.85 8.02 -11.05
CA TYR A 43 -1.60 8.72 -10.75
C TYR A 43 -0.95 9.33 -12.00
N THR A 44 -1.66 9.39 -13.13
CA THR A 44 -1.08 9.84 -14.42
C THR A 44 -1.80 11.04 -15.04
N SER A 45 -3.07 11.27 -14.69
CA SER A 45 -3.82 12.45 -15.14
C SER A 45 -3.25 13.77 -14.63
N GLU A 46 -3.46 14.83 -15.40
CA GLU A 46 -3.07 16.20 -15.03
C GLU A 46 -3.89 16.75 -13.86
N GLU A 47 -5.14 16.31 -13.73
CA GLU A 47 -6.06 16.72 -12.68
C GLU A 47 -6.70 15.50 -12.01
N LEU A 48 -7.01 15.65 -10.73
CA LEU A 48 -7.69 14.62 -9.93
C LEU A 48 -9.12 15.05 -9.63
N ASP A 49 -10.09 14.39 -10.25
CA ASP A 49 -11.52 14.60 -9.99
C ASP A 49 -12.07 13.51 -9.06
N LEU A 50 -12.24 13.85 -7.78
CA LEU A 50 -12.81 12.95 -6.77
C LEU A 50 -14.32 12.69 -6.93
N ASN A 51 -14.99 13.33 -7.89
CA ASN A 51 -16.37 12.99 -8.24
C ASN A 51 -16.45 11.88 -9.29
N ASN A 52 -15.33 11.55 -9.94
CA ASN A 52 -15.26 10.49 -10.94
C ASN A 52 -14.93 9.15 -10.24
N PRO A 53 -15.85 8.17 -10.18
CA PRO A 53 -15.59 6.87 -9.54
C PRO A 53 -14.37 6.14 -10.11
N ALA A 54 -14.00 6.39 -11.37
CA ALA A 54 -12.88 5.73 -12.03
C ALA A 54 -11.51 6.09 -11.44
N VAL A 55 -11.39 7.18 -10.66
CA VAL A 55 -10.11 7.52 -10.01
C VAL A 55 -9.85 6.70 -8.75
N PHE A 56 -10.85 6.00 -8.21
CA PHE A 56 -10.76 5.24 -6.98
C PHE A 56 -10.48 3.76 -7.26
N ARG A 57 -9.59 3.16 -6.47
CA ARG A 57 -9.38 1.71 -6.45
C ARG A 57 -10.66 1.00 -6.01
N ASP A 58 -10.91 -0.18 -6.60
CA ASP A 58 -11.93 -1.11 -6.09
C ASP A 58 -11.49 -1.69 -4.73
N LEU A 59 -12.11 -1.20 -3.65
CA LEU A 59 -11.79 -1.56 -2.27
C LEU A 59 -12.26 -2.98 -1.90
N SER A 60 -13.09 -3.62 -2.72
CA SER A 60 -13.55 -4.99 -2.52
C SER A 60 -12.52 -6.05 -2.91
N LYS A 61 -11.44 -5.64 -3.60
CA LYS A 61 -10.41 -6.52 -4.16
C LYS A 61 -9.06 -6.33 -3.46
N PRO A 62 -8.28 -7.40 -3.20
CA PRO A 62 -6.89 -7.23 -2.76
C PRO A 62 -5.99 -6.69 -3.89
N ILE A 63 -4.85 -6.09 -3.54
CA ILE A 63 -3.96 -5.40 -4.51
C ILE A 63 -3.60 -6.28 -5.70
N GLY A 64 -3.26 -7.55 -5.45
CA GLY A 64 -2.82 -8.48 -6.49
C GLY A 64 -3.85 -8.77 -7.59
N VAL A 65 -5.11 -8.38 -7.42
CA VAL A 65 -6.20 -8.59 -8.40
C VAL A 65 -7.05 -7.35 -8.67
N VAL A 66 -6.56 -6.16 -8.30
CA VAL A 66 -7.17 -4.89 -8.76
C VAL A 66 -7.15 -4.82 -10.27
N ASN A 67 -5.99 -5.12 -10.88
CA ASN A 67 -5.90 -5.35 -12.30
C ASN A 67 -6.49 -6.74 -12.61
N GLU A 68 -7.69 -6.77 -13.19
CA GLU A 68 -8.43 -8.01 -13.45
C GLU A 68 -7.67 -9.01 -14.33
N LYS A 69 -6.71 -8.54 -15.14
CA LYS A 69 -5.82 -9.40 -15.93
C LYS A 69 -5.04 -10.39 -15.07
N ASN A 70 -4.78 -10.03 -13.80
CA ASN A 70 -4.01 -10.84 -12.86
C ASN A 70 -4.86 -11.91 -12.16
N ALA A 71 -6.18 -11.74 -12.09
CA ALA A 71 -7.05 -12.61 -11.29
C ALA A 71 -6.97 -14.08 -11.70
N LYS A 72 -6.93 -14.35 -13.02
CA LYS A 72 -6.79 -15.70 -13.55
C LYS A 72 -5.47 -16.35 -13.11
N ALA A 73 -4.36 -15.65 -13.29
CA ALA A 73 -3.03 -16.16 -12.94
C ALA A 73 -2.88 -16.41 -11.43
N VAL A 74 -3.41 -15.48 -10.60
CA VAL A 74 -3.41 -15.62 -9.13
C VAL A 74 -4.23 -16.83 -8.69
N LYS A 75 -5.41 -17.01 -9.28
CA LYS A 75 -6.28 -18.17 -9.00
C LYS A 75 -5.63 -19.49 -9.42
N GLU A 76 -5.09 -19.56 -10.64
CA GLU A 76 -4.42 -20.77 -11.15
C GLU A 76 -3.19 -21.14 -10.30
N LYS A 77 -2.44 -20.15 -9.80
CA LYS A 77 -1.33 -20.39 -8.89
C LYS A 77 -1.80 -21.05 -7.58
N TYR A 78 -2.90 -20.59 -6.99
CA TYR A 78 -3.47 -21.19 -5.79
C TYR A 78 -3.98 -22.60 -6.07
N GLU A 79 -4.74 -22.80 -7.15
CA GLU A 79 -5.33 -24.09 -7.49
C GLU A 79 -4.28 -25.16 -7.76
N ASN A 80 -3.21 -24.80 -8.49
CA ASN A 80 -2.13 -25.71 -8.88
C ASN A 80 -1.01 -25.83 -7.85
N PHE A 81 -1.07 -25.10 -6.73
CA PHE A 81 -0.05 -25.22 -5.69
C PHE A 81 -0.14 -26.59 -5.01
N GLU A 82 0.95 -27.35 -5.10
CA GLU A 82 1.13 -28.63 -4.41
C GLU A 82 2.45 -28.59 -3.64
N ASP A 83 2.38 -28.75 -2.32
CA ASP A 83 3.58 -28.93 -1.49
C ASP A 83 3.90 -30.43 -1.39
N PRO A 84 5.08 -30.90 -1.87
CA PRO A 84 5.46 -32.30 -1.82
C PRO A 84 5.45 -32.92 -0.41
N LEU A 85 5.62 -32.09 0.62
CA LEU A 85 5.63 -32.52 2.01
C LEU A 85 4.26 -32.37 2.71
N GLY A 86 3.30 -31.67 2.09
CA GLY A 86 1.98 -31.39 2.66
C GLY A 86 2.02 -30.54 3.94
N ILE A 87 3.10 -29.78 4.15
CA ILE A 87 3.32 -28.89 5.30
C ILE A 87 2.77 -27.50 4.99
N ILE A 88 2.90 -27.05 3.74
CA ILE A 88 2.51 -25.72 3.31
C ILE A 88 1.09 -25.74 2.74
N ASP A 89 0.20 -24.96 3.35
CA ASP A 89 -1.14 -24.69 2.83
C ASP A 89 -1.09 -23.87 1.53
N LYS A 90 -2.14 -23.99 0.71
CA LYS A 90 -2.27 -23.20 -0.53
C LYS A 90 -2.39 -21.71 -0.24
N PHE A 91 -1.73 -20.88 -1.04
CA PHE A 91 -1.77 -19.42 -0.92
C PHE A 91 -1.76 -18.74 -2.29
N HIS A 92 -2.36 -17.55 -2.36
CA HIS A 92 -2.31 -16.68 -3.54
C HIS A 92 -0.98 -15.91 -3.58
N TYR A 93 -0.58 -15.37 -2.42
CA TYR A 93 0.55 -14.46 -2.29
C TYR A 93 1.60 -15.00 -1.31
N GLY A 94 2.85 -15.11 -1.78
CA GLY A 94 4.00 -15.46 -0.93
C GLY A 94 4.65 -14.24 -0.28
N THR A 95 4.16 -13.05 -0.61
CA THR A 95 4.54 -11.77 0.01
C THR A 95 3.31 -11.23 0.73
N HIS A 96 3.53 -10.46 1.80
CA HIS A 96 2.46 -9.90 2.60
C HIS A 96 2.28 -8.41 2.31
N TYR A 97 1.03 -7.92 2.34
CA TYR A 97 0.67 -6.53 2.05
C TYR A 97 1.23 -5.51 3.05
N SER A 98 1.64 -5.97 4.24
CA SER A 98 2.23 -5.17 5.31
C SER A 98 3.39 -5.95 5.91
N ASN A 99 4.61 -5.44 5.77
CA ASN A 99 5.82 -6.06 6.31
C ASN A 99 6.89 -4.99 6.54
N ALA A 100 7.89 -5.31 7.38
CA ALA A 100 8.92 -4.35 7.79
C ALA A 100 9.70 -3.75 6.60
N ALA A 101 10.03 -4.57 5.60
CA ALA A 101 10.73 -4.10 4.40
C ALA A 101 9.88 -3.12 3.58
N GLY A 102 8.56 -3.32 3.52
CA GLY A 102 7.63 -2.38 2.88
C GLY A 102 7.55 -1.04 3.58
N VAL A 103 7.52 -1.02 4.92
CA VAL A 103 7.53 0.23 5.70
C VAL A 103 8.83 1.01 5.48
N MET A 104 9.97 0.33 5.59
CA MET A 104 11.28 0.94 5.33
C MET A 104 11.41 1.42 3.88
N HIS A 105 10.85 0.67 2.92
CA HIS A 105 10.83 1.07 1.52
C HIS A 105 10.10 2.41 1.32
N TYR A 106 8.92 2.59 1.92
CA TYR A 106 8.21 3.87 1.82
C TYR A 106 8.94 4.99 2.58
N LEU A 107 9.41 4.72 3.79
CA LEU A 107 10.00 5.74 4.67
C LEU A 107 11.51 5.90 4.52
N ILE A 108 12.11 5.43 3.42
CA ILE A 108 13.57 5.41 3.19
C ILE A 108 14.25 6.77 3.33
N ARG A 109 13.52 7.88 3.21
CA ARG A 109 14.01 9.27 3.35
C ARG A 109 13.94 9.83 4.77
N VAL A 110 13.41 9.06 5.72
CA VAL A 110 13.11 9.51 7.08
C VAL A 110 13.86 8.64 8.08
N GLU A 111 14.60 9.26 9.00
CA GLU A 111 15.21 8.52 10.11
C GLU A 111 14.14 8.15 11.17
N PRO A 112 14.25 6.99 11.84
CA PRO A 112 15.35 6.02 11.78
C PRO A 112 15.23 4.97 10.64
N PHE A 113 14.23 5.08 9.77
CA PHE A 113 13.94 4.06 8.74
C PHE A 113 15.03 3.98 7.67
N THR A 114 15.70 5.09 7.36
CA THR A 114 16.90 5.11 6.51
C THR A 114 18.00 4.22 7.09
N THR A 115 18.33 4.40 8.38
CA THR A 115 19.32 3.57 9.08
C THR A 115 18.93 2.09 9.05
N LEU A 116 17.68 1.77 9.39
CA LEU A 116 17.18 0.39 9.40
C LEU A 116 17.22 -0.26 8.00
N HIS A 117 16.89 0.51 6.95
CA HIS A 117 17.00 0.05 5.56
C HIS A 117 18.44 -0.30 5.19
N ILE A 118 19.40 0.56 5.53
CA ILE A 118 20.83 0.35 5.29
C ILE A 118 21.32 -0.91 6.00
N GLU A 119 20.91 -1.13 7.26
CA GLU A 119 21.22 -2.35 8.01
C GLU A 119 20.67 -3.60 7.32
N LEU A 120 19.40 -3.57 6.91
CA LEU A 120 18.76 -4.67 6.17
C LEU A 120 19.50 -4.96 4.85
N GLN A 121 20.03 -3.93 4.19
CA GLN A 121 20.73 -4.01 2.91
C GLN A 121 22.26 -4.14 3.05
N SER A 122 22.74 -4.69 4.18
CA SER A 122 24.15 -4.99 4.42
C SER A 122 25.07 -3.76 4.35
N GLY A 123 24.64 -2.65 4.94
CA GLY A 123 25.44 -1.43 5.11
C GLY A 123 25.41 -0.46 3.93
N ARG A 124 24.43 -0.56 3.03
CA ARG A 124 24.26 0.35 1.88
C ARG A 124 22.79 0.54 1.52
N PHE A 125 22.47 1.55 0.71
CA PHE A 125 21.16 1.62 0.06
C PHE A 125 20.95 0.47 -0.93
N ASP A 126 19.68 0.19 -1.25
CA ASP A 126 19.35 -0.78 -2.30
C ASP A 126 19.65 -0.18 -3.69
N CYS A 127 19.55 -0.95 -4.78
CA CYS A 127 19.68 -0.37 -6.10
C CYS A 127 18.54 0.64 -6.36
N ALA A 128 18.87 1.76 -7.00
CA ALA A 128 17.95 2.87 -7.23
C ALA A 128 16.61 2.44 -7.86
N ASP A 129 16.63 1.54 -8.84
CA ASP A 129 15.43 1.06 -9.55
C ASP A 129 14.46 0.25 -8.69
N ARG A 130 14.89 -0.23 -7.51
CA ARG A 130 14.03 -0.94 -6.54
C ARG A 130 13.62 -0.07 -5.35
N GLN A 131 14.20 1.11 -5.21
CA GLN A 131 13.86 2.03 -4.14
C GLN A 131 12.56 2.78 -4.47
N PHE A 132 11.87 3.24 -3.43
CA PHE A 132 10.69 4.07 -3.59
C PHE A 132 11.10 5.44 -4.15
N HIS A 133 10.83 5.68 -5.43
CA HIS A 133 11.23 6.92 -6.10
C HIS A 133 10.08 7.64 -6.82
N SER A 134 8.92 7.01 -7.00
CA SER A 134 7.81 7.57 -7.78
C SER A 134 6.48 6.94 -7.39
N ILE A 135 5.50 7.76 -7.02
CA ILE A 135 4.13 7.29 -6.71
C ILE A 135 3.51 6.61 -7.95
N PRO A 136 3.52 7.23 -9.16
CA PRO A 136 2.98 6.59 -10.36
C PRO A 136 3.70 5.27 -10.70
N ALA A 137 5.04 5.23 -10.58
CA ALA A 137 5.79 4.01 -10.91
C ALA A 137 5.51 2.88 -9.91
N THR A 138 5.38 3.21 -8.61
CA THR A 138 5.01 2.22 -7.59
C THR A 138 3.62 1.64 -7.88
N TRP A 139 2.62 2.47 -8.17
CA TRP A 139 1.29 1.97 -8.52
C TRP A 139 1.33 1.10 -9.78
N GLN A 140 2.02 1.55 -10.83
CA GLN A 140 2.16 0.79 -12.07
C GLN A 140 2.83 -0.58 -11.84
N ALA A 141 3.88 -0.63 -11.02
CA ALA A 141 4.55 -1.88 -10.68
C ALA A 141 3.63 -2.88 -9.95
N LEU A 142 2.75 -2.40 -9.07
CA LEU A 142 1.73 -3.24 -8.42
C LEU A 142 0.69 -3.76 -9.43
N MET A 143 0.35 -2.97 -10.45
CA MET A 143 -0.60 -3.39 -11.49
C MET A 143 0.01 -4.41 -12.46
N ASP A 144 1.32 -4.30 -12.72
CA ASP A 144 2.05 -5.18 -13.64
C ASP A 144 2.49 -6.51 -13.00
N SER A 145 2.66 -6.56 -11.68
CA SER A 145 3.13 -7.73 -10.95
C SER A 145 2.16 -8.17 -9.86
N PRO A 146 1.46 -9.31 -10.00
CA PRO A 146 0.56 -9.81 -8.96
C PRO A 146 1.27 -10.38 -7.72
N ASN A 147 2.61 -10.41 -7.73
CA ASN A 147 3.41 -10.86 -6.59
C ASN A 147 3.80 -9.71 -5.66
N ASP A 148 3.64 -8.46 -6.08
CA ASP A 148 3.78 -7.30 -5.22
C ASP A 148 2.40 -6.81 -4.81
N VAL A 149 2.07 -6.98 -3.53
CA VAL A 149 0.72 -6.76 -2.99
C VAL A 149 0.72 -5.79 -1.83
N LYS A 150 1.75 -4.94 -1.74
CA LYS A 150 1.89 -3.95 -0.66
C LYS A 150 0.71 -2.98 -0.64
N GLU A 151 0.07 -2.89 0.52
CA GLU A 151 -0.87 -1.83 0.85
C GLU A 151 -0.11 -0.62 1.42
N LEU A 152 -0.81 0.50 1.59
CA LEU A 152 -0.22 1.73 2.11
C LEU A 152 0.01 1.70 3.63
N ILE A 153 0.76 2.69 4.09
CA ILE A 153 0.95 3.04 5.50
C ILE A 153 0.20 4.35 5.82
N PRO A 154 -0.12 4.63 7.09
CA PRO A 154 -0.83 5.85 7.49
C PRO A 154 -0.21 7.16 7.01
N GLU A 155 1.12 7.22 6.88
CA GLU A 155 1.91 8.41 6.53
C GLU A 155 1.49 9.02 5.19
N PHE A 156 0.98 8.20 4.25
CA PHE A 156 0.41 8.66 2.97
C PHE A 156 -0.82 9.58 3.11
N PHE A 157 -1.32 9.78 4.34
CA PHE A 157 -2.52 10.57 4.62
C PHE A 157 -2.30 11.69 5.65
N TYR A 158 -1.07 11.90 6.13
CA TYR A 158 -0.77 13.01 7.04
C TYR A 158 0.68 13.51 7.07
N PHE A 159 1.65 12.77 6.53
CA PHE A 159 3.07 13.08 6.70
C PHE A 159 3.69 13.34 5.34
N PRO A 160 3.86 14.60 4.89
CA PRO A 160 4.45 14.89 3.58
C PRO A 160 5.96 14.64 3.50
N GLU A 161 6.68 14.72 4.62
CA GLU A 161 8.15 14.75 4.67
C GLU A 161 8.80 13.45 4.15
N PHE A 162 8.12 12.31 4.21
CA PHE A 162 8.66 11.06 3.63
C PHE A 162 8.81 11.08 2.10
N LEU A 163 8.19 12.05 1.43
CA LEU A 163 8.29 12.26 -0.01
C LEU A 163 9.51 13.11 -0.38
N GLU A 164 10.17 13.74 0.59
CA GLU A 164 11.28 14.66 0.36
C GLU A 164 12.58 14.10 0.90
N ASN A 165 13.67 14.25 0.14
CA ASN A 165 15.01 13.88 0.58
C ASN A 165 15.67 15.05 1.33
N GLN A 166 15.03 15.48 2.43
CA GLN A 166 15.48 16.63 3.23
C GLN A 166 16.90 16.45 3.79
N ASN A 167 17.32 15.20 4.01
CA ASN A 167 18.64 14.85 4.52
C ASN A 167 19.73 14.79 3.43
N GLY A 168 19.38 14.95 2.15
CA GLY A 168 20.34 14.90 1.05
C GLY A 168 21.02 13.54 0.88
N PHE A 169 20.30 12.45 1.14
CA PHE A 169 20.83 11.10 0.98
C PHE A 169 21.21 10.81 -0.48
N ASN A 170 22.28 10.05 -0.68
CA ASN A 170 22.64 9.52 -2.00
C ASN A 170 21.87 8.22 -2.26
N LEU A 171 20.70 8.33 -2.87
CA LEU A 171 19.82 7.19 -3.19
C LEU A 171 20.19 6.53 -4.53
N GLY A 172 21.29 6.95 -5.17
CA GLY A 172 21.78 6.39 -6.42
C GLY A 172 21.08 6.95 -7.67
N GLN A 173 21.21 6.23 -8.77
CA GLN A 173 20.77 6.67 -10.10
C GLN A 173 20.09 5.50 -10.83
N LEU A 174 18.96 5.79 -11.47
CA LEU A 174 18.21 4.80 -12.25
C LEU A 174 19.07 4.26 -13.40
N GLN A 175 18.99 2.96 -13.66
CA GLN A 175 19.89 2.31 -14.62
C GLN A 175 19.65 2.78 -16.06
N ILE A 176 18.39 2.98 -16.45
CA ILE A 176 18.00 3.31 -17.82
C ILE A 176 18.02 4.82 -18.04
N SER A 177 17.21 5.59 -17.29
CA SER A 177 17.07 7.04 -17.51
C SER A 177 18.29 7.83 -17.07
N LYS A 178 19.15 7.25 -16.23
CA LYS A 178 20.27 7.94 -15.57
C LYS A 178 19.80 9.13 -14.71
N GLU A 179 18.54 9.14 -14.27
CA GLU A 179 18.07 10.15 -13.33
C GLU A 179 18.54 9.80 -11.92
N VAL A 180 18.99 10.81 -11.19
CA VAL A 180 19.38 10.66 -9.78
C VAL A 180 18.11 10.54 -8.95
N VAL A 181 18.04 9.53 -8.08
CA VAL A 181 16.94 9.38 -7.14
C VAL A 181 17.11 10.42 -6.03
N ASN A 182 16.11 11.28 -5.88
CA ASN A 182 16.07 12.32 -4.86
C ASN A 182 14.69 12.34 -4.19
N ASP A 183 13.95 13.44 -4.24
CA ASP A 183 12.54 13.51 -3.83
C ASP A 183 11.69 12.51 -4.63
N VAL A 184 10.60 12.06 -4.03
CA VAL A 184 9.66 11.14 -4.67
C VAL A 184 8.94 11.89 -5.80
N VAL A 185 8.93 11.29 -6.99
CA VAL A 185 8.17 11.80 -8.13
C VAL A 185 6.68 11.67 -7.82
N LEU A 186 6.01 12.82 -7.74
CA LEU A 186 4.58 12.91 -7.46
C LEU A 186 3.74 12.75 -8.73
N PRO A 187 2.45 12.38 -8.59
CA PRO A 187 1.49 12.46 -9.69
C PRO A 187 1.35 13.89 -10.19
N LYS A 188 1.04 14.08 -11.47
CA LYS A 188 0.97 15.42 -12.09
C LYS A 188 -0.04 16.35 -11.44
N TRP A 189 -1.13 15.79 -10.92
CA TRP A 189 -2.14 16.55 -10.20
C TRP A 189 -1.69 17.05 -8.83
N ALA A 190 -0.54 16.62 -8.28
CA ALA A 190 0.00 17.08 -7.01
C ALA A 190 1.12 18.12 -7.24
N ARG A 191 0.95 19.32 -6.69
CA ARG A 191 1.89 20.44 -6.86
C ARG A 191 3.04 20.42 -5.86
N SER A 192 2.84 19.75 -4.73
CA SER A 192 3.82 19.58 -3.66
C SER A 192 3.49 18.33 -2.83
N PRO A 193 4.41 17.84 -1.97
CA PRO A 193 4.13 16.77 -1.03
C PRO A 193 2.90 17.03 -0.15
N GLU A 194 2.71 18.27 0.33
CA GLU A 194 1.56 18.65 1.15
C GLU A 194 0.26 18.61 0.35
N ASP A 195 0.26 19.09 -0.90
CA ASP A 195 -0.90 19.01 -1.79
C ASP A 195 -1.25 17.55 -2.13
N PHE A 196 -0.24 16.69 -2.30
CA PHE A 196 -0.44 15.24 -2.44
C PHE A 196 -1.13 14.66 -1.19
N ILE A 197 -0.59 14.88 0.00
CA ILE A 197 -1.15 14.40 1.27
C ILE A 197 -2.58 14.93 1.49
N TYR A 198 -2.79 16.22 1.24
CA TYR A 198 -4.11 16.83 1.35
C TYR A 198 -5.14 16.15 0.45
N LYS A 199 -4.79 15.90 -0.82
CA LYS A 199 -5.67 15.21 -1.78
C LYS A 199 -5.88 13.75 -1.44
N HIS A 200 -4.85 13.04 -0.98
CA HIS A 200 -4.98 11.66 -0.48
C HIS A 200 -5.91 11.59 0.73
N ARG A 201 -5.76 12.49 1.70
CA ARG A 201 -6.67 12.56 2.86
C ARG A 201 -8.09 12.91 2.44
N LYS A 202 -8.26 13.87 1.52
CA LYS A 202 -9.58 14.23 0.98
C LYS A 202 -10.23 13.06 0.22
N ALA A 203 -9.46 12.27 -0.51
CA ALA A 203 -9.93 11.07 -1.19
C ALA A 203 -10.36 10.00 -0.17
N LEU A 204 -9.55 9.75 0.86
CA LEU A 204 -9.88 8.82 1.95
C LEU A 204 -11.18 9.22 2.66
N GLU A 205 -11.42 10.51 2.89
CA GLU A 205 -12.64 11.01 3.55
C GLU A 205 -13.80 11.28 2.58
N SER A 206 -13.70 10.85 1.32
CA SER A 206 -14.76 11.05 0.32
C SER A 206 -15.98 10.15 0.57
N GLU A 207 -17.14 10.58 0.08
CA GLU A 207 -18.37 9.77 0.16
C GLU A 207 -18.23 8.41 -0.54
N TYR A 208 -17.48 8.35 -1.64
CA TYR A 208 -17.18 7.10 -2.32
C TYR A 208 -16.46 6.13 -1.38
N VAL A 209 -15.37 6.58 -0.75
CA VAL A 209 -14.61 5.72 0.17
C VAL A 209 -15.45 5.38 1.41
N SER A 210 -16.18 6.32 2.00
CA SER A 210 -17.08 6.01 3.13
C SER A 210 -18.11 4.94 2.80
N ALA A 211 -18.62 4.89 1.55
CA ALA A 211 -19.56 3.87 1.11
C ALA A 211 -18.90 2.49 0.93
N HIS A 212 -17.61 2.41 0.59
CA HIS A 212 -16.94 1.16 0.20
C HIS A 212 -15.85 0.67 1.17
N LEU A 213 -15.39 1.47 2.12
CA LEU A 213 -14.25 1.14 2.99
C LEU A 213 -14.45 -0.14 3.80
N HIS A 214 -15.69 -0.45 4.15
CA HIS A 214 -16.04 -1.68 4.86
C HIS A 214 -15.67 -2.95 4.07
N GLU A 215 -15.69 -2.90 2.74
CA GLU A 215 -15.32 -4.02 1.87
C GLU A 215 -13.82 -4.34 1.96
N TRP A 216 -12.98 -3.29 2.09
CA TRP A 216 -11.54 -3.45 2.33
C TRP A 216 -11.27 -3.94 3.76
N ILE A 217 -12.02 -3.43 4.74
CA ILE A 217 -11.93 -3.89 6.12
C ILE A 217 -12.23 -5.40 6.19
N ASP A 218 -13.20 -5.90 5.40
CA ASP A 218 -13.48 -7.34 5.33
C ASP A 218 -12.30 -8.18 4.85
N LEU A 219 -11.49 -7.67 3.92
CA LEU A 219 -10.28 -8.34 3.42
C LEU A 219 -9.18 -8.38 4.49
N ILE A 220 -8.98 -7.30 5.23
CA ILE A 220 -7.81 -7.16 6.12
C ILE A 220 -8.10 -7.60 7.55
N PHE A 221 -9.29 -7.28 8.08
CA PHE A 221 -9.66 -7.48 9.48
C PHE A 221 -10.96 -8.27 9.67
N GLY A 222 -11.75 -8.44 8.60
CA GLY A 222 -13.06 -9.09 8.67
C GLY A 222 -13.08 -10.52 8.14
N TYR A 223 -14.24 -10.94 7.65
CA TYR A 223 -14.51 -12.35 7.36
C TYR A 223 -13.84 -12.88 6.09
N LYS A 224 -13.33 -12.00 5.21
CA LYS A 224 -12.57 -12.37 4.01
C LYS A 224 -11.06 -12.47 4.27
N GLN A 225 -10.62 -12.35 5.52
CA GLN A 225 -9.21 -12.52 5.89
C GLN A 225 -8.77 -13.99 5.81
N ARG A 226 -9.66 -14.94 6.13
CA ARG A 226 -9.34 -16.38 6.19
C ARG A 226 -10.52 -17.24 5.72
N GLY A 227 -10.25 -18.52 5.49
CA GLY A 227 -11.27 -19.51 5.15
C GLY A 227 -11.81 -19.36 3.72
N PRO A 228 -12.97 -19.98 3.40
CA PRO A 228 -13.51 -20.02 2.04
C PRO A 228 -13.73 -18.64 1.42
N ALA A 229 -14.20 -17.67 2.20
CA ALA A 229 -14.42 -16.30 1.73
C ALA A 229 -13.10 -15.62 1.30
N ALA A 230 -11.98 -15.92 1.97
CA ALA A 230 -10.67 -15.44 1.54
C ALA A 230 -10.22 -16.10 0.23
N VAL A 231 -10.54 -17.38 0.04
CA VAL A 231 -10.23 -18.08 -1.22
C VAL A 231 -11.02 -17.48 -2.38
N GLU A 232 -12.33 -17.26 -2.20
CA GLU A 232 -13.19 -16.64 -3.20
C GLU A 232 -12.76 -15.21 -3.56
N ALA A 233 -12.30 -14.44 -2.57
CA ALA A 233 -11.78 -13.08 -2.75
C ALA A 233 -10.33 -13.03 -3.26
N LEU A 234 -9.69 -14.18 -3.51
CA LEU A 234 -8.28 -14.29 -3.89
C LEU A 234 -7.32 -13.64 -2.86
N ASN A 235 -7.63 -13.74 -1.58
CA ASN A 235 -7.03 -13.00 -0.47
C ASN A 235 -6.30 -13.92 0.55
N VAL A 236 -5.61 -14.95 0.06
CA VAL A 236 -4.90 -15.92 0.93
C VAL A 236 -3.40 -15.68 0.86
N PHE A 237 -2.80 -15.39 2.01
CA PHE A 237 -1.37 -15.14 2.17
C PHE A 237 -0.70 -16.34 2.84
N TYR A 238 0.58 -16.55 2.54
CA TYR A 238 1.44 -17.53 3.22
C TYR A 238 1.74 -17.11 4.67
#